data_AF-A0A944ZK89-F1
#
_entry.id   AF-A0A944ZK89-F1
#
_cell.length_a   1.000
_cell.length_b   1.000
_cell.length_c   1.000
_cell.angle_alpha   90.00
_cell.angle_beta   90.00
_cell.angle_gamma   90.00
#
_symmetry.space_group_name_H-M   'P 1'
#
loop_
_entity.id
_entity.type
_entity.pdbx_description
1 polymer ?
#
loop_
_entity_poly.entity_id
_entity_poly.type
_entity_poly.pdbx_seq_one_letter_code
_entity_poly.pdbx_strand_id
1 'polypeptide(L)'
;MQVKIFEGFDLFSKSFNAKEHKDVSVTVQEILETVREKGDSALREYTERFDNVTPESWLVPKPLLTEALENLDHELFHILEEAADNIMFFHERQKTCSQLDFSPD
;
A
#
# COMPACT_ATOMS: atom_id res chain seq x y z
N MET A 1 12.37 -25.83 -10.68
CA MET A 1 12.60 -25.36 -9.30
C MET A 1 11.34 -25.67 -8.51
N GLN A 2 11.35 -26.67 -7.64
CA GLN A 2 10.21 -26.98 -6.76
C GLN A 2 10.23 -25.98 -5.60
N VAL A 3 9.28 -25.04 -5.60
CA VAL A 3 9.06 -24.17 -4.45
C VAL A 3 8.41 -25.05 -3.37
N LYS A 4 9.12 -25.31 -2.28
CA LYS A 4 8.55 -25.95 -1.09
C LYS A 4 7.58 -24.97 -0.46
N ILE A 5 6.31 -25.07 -0.82
CA ILE A 5 5.25 -24.33 -0.14
C ILE A 5 5.13 -24.92 1.28
N PHE A 6 5.21 -24.06 2.29
CA PHE A 6 5.07 -24.43 3.70
C PHE A 6 3.77 -25.23 3.90
N GLU A 7 3.83 -26.37 4.60
CA GLU A 7 2.69 -27.30 4.78
C GLU A 7 1.45 -26.64 5.41
N GLY A 8 1.65 -25.53 6.13
CA GLY A 8 0.56 -24.74 6.69
C GLY A 8 -0.04 -23.70 5.74
N PHE A 9 0.38 -23.58 4.48
CA PHE A 9 -0.17 -22.61 3.53
C PHE A 9 -1.65 -22.87 3.24
N ASP A 10 -2.06 -24.14 3.15
CA ASP A 10 -3.46 -24.50 2.97
C ASP A 10 -4.32 -24.18 4.19
N LEU A 11 -3.74 -24.19 5.39
CA LEU A 11 -4.42 -23.78 6.62
C LEU A 11 -4.49 -22.25 6.73
N PHE A 12 -3.40 -21.56 6.37
CA PHE A 12 -3.32 -20.11 6.28
C PHE A 12 -4.32 -19.55 5.25
N SER A 13 -4.37 -20.15 4.06
CA SER A 13 -5.29 -19.76 2.99
C SER A 13 -6.75 -20.00 3.35
N LYS A 14 -7.05 -21.07 4.11
CA LYS A 14 -8.41 -21.31 4.65
C LYS A 14 -8.78 -20.40 5.82
N SER A 15 -7.80 -19.85 6.54
CA SER A 15 -8.04 -18.85 7.60
C SER A 15 -8.43 -17.49 7.01
N PHE A 16 -7.94 -17.18 5.80
CA PHE A 16 -8.60 -16.22 4.94
C PHE A 16 -9.91 -16.84 4.44
N ASN A 17 -11.02 -16.54 5.12
CA ASN A 17 -12.33 -16.66 4.50
C ASN A 17 -12.37 -15.69 3.30
N ALA A 18 -11.85 -16.12 2.15
CA ALA A 18 -12.28 -15.61 0.87
C ALA A 18 -13.74 -16.04 0.73
N LYS A 19 -14.64 -15.27 1.36
CA LYS A 19 -16.06 -15.26 0.98
C LYS A 19 -16.06 -15.25 -0.54
N GLU A 20 -16.78 -16.18 -1.16
CA GLU A 20 -17.08 -16.09 -2.59
C GLU A 20 -17.58 -14.67 -2.86
N HIS A 21 -16.71 -13.85 -3.42
CA HIS A 21 -17.06 -12.52 -3.84
C HIS A 21 -18.03 -12.71 -5.00
N LYS A 22 -19.23 -12.11 -4.92
CA LYS A 22 -19.95 -11.74 -6.15
C LYS A 22 -18.93 -11.06 -7.04
N ASP A 23 -18.85 -11.50 -8.29
CA ASP A 23 -17.84 -11.03 -9.23
C ASP A 23 -17.79 -9.49 -9.26
N VAL A 24 -16.74 -8.92 -8.66
CA VAL A 24 -16.52 -7.47 -8.57
C VAL A 24 -15.84 -6.93 -9.82
N SER A 25 -15.41 -7.80 -10.74
CA SER A 25 -14.64 -7.41 -11.93
C SER A 25 -15.42 -6.43 -12.80
N VAL A 26 -16.73 -6.63 -12.95
CA VAL A 26 -17.63 -5.75 -13.70
C VAL A 26 -17.63 -4.33 -13.09
N THR A 27 -17.80 -4.23 -11.77
CA THR A 27 -17.80 -2.92 -11.09
C THR A 27 -16.44 -2.23 -11.15
N VAL A 28 -15.34 -2.97 -11.01
CA VAL A 28 -13.98 -2.41 -11.16
C VAL A 28 -13.76 -1.92 -12.60
N GLN A 29 -14.23 -2.67 -13.60
CA GLN A 29 -14.13 -2.28 -14.99
C GLN A 29 -14.88 -0.97 -15.27
N GLU A 30 -16.12 -0.84 -14.79
CA GLU A 30 -16.92 0.38 -14.91
C GLU A 30 -16.24 1.59 -14.26
N ILE A 31 -15.63 1.42 -13.07
CA ILE A 31 -14.87 2.48 -12.40
C ILE A 31 -13.68 2.91 -13.25
N LEU A 32 -12.91 1.95 -13.78
CA LEU A 32 -11.75 2.23 -14.62
C LEU A 32 -12.12 2.96 -15.92
N GLU A 33 -13.21 2.55 -16.57
CA GLU A 33 -13.74 3.21 -17.77
C GLU A 33 -14.18 4.64 -17.44
N THR A 34 -14.94 4.83 -16.36
CA THR A 34 -15.42 6.14 -15.93
C THR A 34 -14.27 7.10 -15.57
N VAL A 35 -13.24 6.61 -14.87
CA VAL A 35 -12.04 7.42 -14.56
C VAL A 35 -11.24 7.74 -15.81
N ARG A 36 -11.14 6.81 -16.78
CA ARG A 36 -10.46 7.07 -18.05
C ARG A 36 -11.17 8.15 -18.88
N GLU A 37 -12.49 8.17 -18.87
CA GLU A 37 -13.29 9.14 -19.63
C GLU A 37 -13.38 10.52 -18.95
N LYS A 38 -13.57 10.53 -17.63
CA LYS A 38 -13.91 11.77 -16.88
C LYS A 38 -12.79 12.29 -15.97
N GLY A 39 -11.69 11.55 -15.81
CA GLY A 39 -10.54 11.92 -14.98
C GLY A 39 -10.93 12.31 -13.55
N ASP A 40 -10.39 13.43 -13.07
CA ASP A 40 -10.62 13.96 -11.72
C ASP A 40 -12.10 14.19 -11.37
N SER A 41 -12.98 14.40 -12.35
CA SER A 41 -14.41 14.53 -12.07
C SER A 41 -15.00 13.23 -11.55
N ALA A 42 -14.58 12.08 -12.10
CA ALA A 42 -14.99 10.77 -11.58
C ALA A 42 -14.42 10.51 -10.19
N LEU A 43 -13.17 10.92 -9.96
CA LEU A 43 -12.55 10.78 -8.64
C LEU A 43 -13.35 11.56 -7.59
N ARG A 44 -13.74 12.81 -7.86
CA ARG A 44 -14.56 13.60 -6.91
C ARG A 44 -15.90 12.93 -6.61
N GLU A 45 -16.59 12.44 -7.65
CA GLU A 45 -17.87 11.73 -7.50
C GLU A 45 -17.71 10.48 -6.63
N TYR A 46 -16.66 9.69 -6.85
CA TYR A 46 -16.40 8.49 -6.06
C TYR A 46 -15.97 8.81 -4.62
N THR A 47 -15.11 9.80 -4.39
CA THR A 47 -14.72 10.22 -3.04
C THR A 47 -15.91 10.76 -2.26
N GLU A 48 -16.78 11.55 -2.89
CA GLU A 48 -18.02 12.02 -2.25
C GLU A 48 -18.96 10.83 -1.95
N ARG A 49 -19.12 9.90 -2.90
CA ARG A 49 -20.03 8.76 -2.74
C ARG A 49 -19.58 7.76 -1.68
N PHE A 50 -18.29 7.45 -1.59
CA PHE A 50 -17.77 6.38 -0.74
C PHE A 50 -17.20 6.91 0.58
N ASP A 51 -16.48 8.03 0.53
CA ASP A 51 -15.81 8.61 1.68
C ASP A 51 -16.60 9.77 2.31
N ASN A 52 -17.68 10.23 1.66
CA ASN A 52 -18.51 11.38 2.08
C ASN A 52 -17.68 12.66 2.28
N VAL A 53 -16.61 12.82 1.50
CA VAL A 53 -15.71 13.97 1.55
C VAL A 53 -15.46 14.48 0.12
N THR A 54 -15.33 15.79 -0.03
CA THR A 54 -14.92 16.41 -1.29
C THR A 54 -13.60 17.15 -1.06
N PRO A 55 -12.44 16.55 -1.42
CA PRO A 55 -11.15 17.17 -1.18
C PRO A 55 -10.96 18.40 -2.09
N GLU A 56 -10.48 19.50 -1.51
CA GLU A 56 -10.13 20.71 -2.25
C GLU A 56 -8.86 20.52 -3.11
N SER A 57 -7.96 19.64 -2.66
CA SER A 57 -6.71 19.27 -3.33
C SER A 57 -6.50 17.77 -3.23
N TRP A 58 -6.01 17.15 -4.32
CA TRP A 58 -5.60 15.74 -4.31
C TRP A 58 -4.30 15.50 -3.55
N LEU A 59 -3.42 16.49 -3.54
CA LEU A 59 -2.18 16.42 -2.78
C LEU A 59 -2.42 16.96 -1.38
N VAL A 60 -2.02 16.16 -0.38
CA VAL A 60 -1.95 16.62 0.99
C VAL A 60 -0.92 17.76 1.09
N PRO A 61 -1.28 18.94 1.62
CA PRO A 61 -0.34 20.05 1.76
C PRO A 61 0.84 19.67 2.67
N LYS A 62 2.06 20.07 2.28
CA LYS A 62 3.28 19.84 3.08
C LYS A 62 3.15 20.26 4.55
N PRO A 63 2.57 21.43 4.88
CA PRO A 63 2.42 21.84 6.28
C PRO A 63 1.59 20.85 7.10
N LEU A 64 0.53 20.29 6.52
CA LEU A 64 -0.33 19.31 7.18
C LEU A 64 0.42 17.99 7.44
N LEU A 65 1.31 17.60 6.53
CA LEU A 65 2.17 16.43 6.72
C LEU A 65 3.16 16.63 7.88
N THR A 66 3.77 17.82 7.96
CA THR A 66 4.68 18.16 9.06
C THR A 66 3.94 18.19 10.39
N GLU A 67 2.76 18.81 10.43
CA GLU A 67 1.92 18.84 11.63
C GLU A 67 1.51 17.43 12.07
N ALA A 68 1.12 16.55 11.14
CA ALA A 68 0.78 15.17 11.45
C ALA A 68 1.97 14.39 12.05
N LEU A 69 3.19 14.69 11.59
CA LEU A 69 4.42 14.10 12.12
C LEU A 69 4.74 14.61 13.52
N GLU A 70 4.62 15.91 13.75
CA GLU A 70 4.87 16.56 15.05
C GLU A 70 3.86 16.12 16.13
N ASN A 71 2.63 15.81 15.71
CA ASN A 71 1.57 15.33 16.61
C ASN A 71 1.64 13.82 16.90
N LEU A 72 2.56 13.08 16.27
CA LEU A 72 2.72 11.66 16.52
C LEU A 72 3.39 11.42 17.88
N ASP A 73 2.98 10.37 18.58
CA ASP A 73 3.66 9.95 19.79
C ASP A 73 5.12 9.58 19.50
N HIS A 74 6.04 10.01 20.38
CA HIS A 74 7.47 9.89 20.16
C HIS A 74 7.96 8.44 20.21
N GLU A 75 7.33 7.57 21.01
CA GLU A 75 7.65 6.14 21.03
C GLU A 75 7.21 5.48 19.73
N LEU A 76 6.00 5.80 19.26
CA LEU A 76 5.49 5.33 17.97
C LEU A 76 6.36 5.81 16.80
N PHE A 77 6.80 7.07 16.82
CA PHE A 77 7.69 7.61 15.80
C PHE A 77 8.98 6.78 15.69
N HIS A 78 9.65 6.51 16.81
CA HIS A 78 10.88 5.73 16.79
C HIS A 78 10.70 4.28 16.33
N ILE A 79 9.57 3.64 16.68
CA ILE A 79 9.26 2.30 16.19
C ILE A 79 9.10 2.30 14.66
N LEU A 80 8.44 3.31 14.10
CA LEU A 80 8.27 3.44 12.66
C LEU A 80 9.59 3.76 11.94
N GLU A 81 10.44 4.59 12.55
CA GLU A 81 11.78 4.91 12.07
C GLU A 81 12.67 3.66 12.00
N GLU A 82 12.74 2.88 13.09
CA GLU A 82 13.49 1.62 13.13
C GLU A 82 12.96 0.61 12.10
N ALA A 83 11.63 0.48 11.98
CA ALA A 83 11.03 -0.38 10.97
C ALA A 83 11.40 0.06 9.54
N ALA A 84 11.37 1.36 9.26
CA ALA A 84 11.74 1.92 7.96
C ALA A 84 13.21 1.64 7.64
N ASP A 85 14.12 1.82 8.61
CA ASP A 85 15.55 1.56 8.44
C ASP A 85 15.83 0.07 8.16
N ASN A 86 15.18 -0.83 8.89
CA ASN A 86 15.32 -2.28 8.67
C ASN A 86 14.82 -2.72 7.29
N ILE A 87 13.66 -2.18 6.86
CA ILE A 87 13.10 -2.43 5.52
C ILE A 87 14.06 -1.89 4.45
N MET A 88 14.59 -0.68 4.64
CA MET A 88 15.55 -0.06 3.72
C MET A 88 16.82 -0.91 3.61
N PHE A 89 17.42 -1.29 4.74
CA PHE A 89 18.62 -2.12 4.79
C PHE A 89 18.46 -3.43 4.02
N PHE A 90 17.32 -4.11 4.21
CA PHE A 90 17.02 -5.35 3.50
C PHE A 90 16.86 -5.13 1.99
N HIS A 91 16.11 -4.10 1.56
CA HIS A 91 15.85 -3.85 0.14
C HIS A 91 17.05 -3.23 -0.59
N GLU A 92 17.94 -2.50 0.08
CA GLU A 92 19.21 -2.05 -0.51
C GLU A 92 20.04 -3.24 -0.99
N ARG A 93 20.10 -4.32 -0.21
CA ARG A 93 20.80 -5.58 -0.59
C ARG A 93 20.15 -6.31 -1.76
N GLN A 94 18.88 -6.02 -2.08
CA GLN A 94 18.19 -6.61 -3.24
C GLN A 94 18.47 -5.85 -4.54
N LYS A 95 19.07 -4.66 -4.48
CA LYS A 95 19.47 -3.94 -5.69
C LYS A 95 20.52 -4.77 -6.43
N THR A 96 20.25 -5.04 -7.69
CA THR A 96 21.20 -5.74 -8.56
C THR A 96 22.40 -4.84 -8.84
N CYS A 97 23.48 -5.07 -8.12
CA CYS A 97 24.77 -4.45 -8.41
C CYS A 97 25.52 -5.26 -9.47
N SER A 98 26.13 -4.56 -10.43
CA SER A 98 27.06 -5.16 -11.40
C SER A 98 28.42 -5.50 -10.77
N GLN A 99 28.68 -5.03 -9.54
CA GLN A 99 29.83 -5.37 -8.71
C GLN A 99 29.46 -6.38 -7.64
N LEU A 100 30.36 -7.33 -7.38
CA LEU A 100 30.22 -8.32 -6.30
C LEU A 100 30.33 -7.62 -4.95
N ASP A 101 29.29 -7.75 -4.12
CA ASP A 101 29.27 -7.32 -2.71
C ASP A 101 29.80 -8.47 -1.83
N PHE A 102 30.74 -8.15 -0.94
CA PHE A 102 31.40 -9.09 -0.02
C PHE A 102 31.09 -8.78 1.45
N SER A 103 30.06 -7.98 1.72
CA SER A 103 29.64 -7.66 3.08
C SER A 103 29.07 -8.90 3.79
N PRO A 104 29.32 -9.09 5.11
CA PRO A 104 28.73 -10.18 5.87
C PRO A 104 27.19 -10.14 5.85
N ASP A 105 26.59 -11.33 5.90
CA ASP A 105 25.14 -11.50 6.13
C ASP A 105 24.75 -11.08 7.55
#